data_AF-A0A8B8FER0-F1
#
_entry.id   AF-A0A8B8FER0-F1
#
_cell.length_a   1.000
_cell.length_b   1.000
_cell.length_c   1.000
_cell.angle_alpha   90.00
_cell.angle_beta   90.00
_cell.angle_gamma   90.00
#
_symmetry.space_group_name_H-M   'P 1'
#
loop_
_entity.id
_entity.type
_entity.pdbx_description
1 polymer ?
#
loop_
_entity_poly.entity_id
_entity_poly.type
_entity_poly.pdbx_seq_one_letter_code
_entity_poly.pdbx_strand_id
1 'polypeptide(L)'
;MIHHCYQLLSTVLCTQELTFFQFTQLSKYRRSIMQEKDLVTPELENNCKIEEAPKLNNMTEQNHAQHQSSSSIASYSLLYTISQIIGITLIIFVFYWIFEFRGGFGFSEPKIIFNWHPLFMTIGFIYLFANSILHYRTFRNQRKSDLKNQHAIIHGCVLIFVLLAGWASFASHIYSIPSIPNLYSLHSWLGVLTISMFLSQFISGFVSFLYPGVAVQYKEAIMPYHFFFGVLTFVLAIATSVLGFGEKLIFSLDKEYKNFPNEGLFGNFIGVLCCVYCGLIVYMVTKPEYKRLPKPEDSVLLTGNLD
;
A
#
# COMPACT_ATOMS: atom_id res chain seq x y z
N MET A 1 -23.77 -1.40 12.82
CA MET A 1 -22.30 -1.54 12.81
C MET A 1 -21.82 -2.60 11.83
N ILE A 2 -22.31 -3.86 11.91
CA ILE A 2 -22.00 -4.94 10.95
C ILE A 2 -22.41 -4.58 9.49
N HIS A 3 -23.55 -3.92 9.31
CA HIS A 3 -24.04 -3.49 8.00
C HIS A 3 -23.17 -2.40 7.33
N HIS A 4 -22.46 -1.57 8.11
CA HIS A 4 -21.53 -0.57 7.59
C HIS A 4 -20.15 -1.16 7.29
N CYS A 5 -19.68 -2.14 8.07
CA CYS A 5 -18.48 -2.92 7.73
C CYS A 5 -18.67 -3.74 6.44
N TYR A 6 -19.87 -4.28 6.19
CA TYR A 6 -20.17 -4.98 4.94
C TYR A 6 -20.14 -4.03 3.74
N GLN A 7 -20.64 -2.80 3.88
CA GLN A 7 -20.55 -1.79 2.82
C GLN A 7 -19.11 -1.36 2.55
N LEU A 8 -18.27 -1.19 3.57
CA LEU A 8 -16.84 -0.86 3.41
C LEU A 8 -16.05 -2.01 2.75
N LEU A 9 -16.27 -3.25 3.17
CA LEU A 9 -15.64 -4.43 2.55
C LEU A 9 -16.13 -4.62 1.10
N SER A 10 -17.43 -4.39 0.86
CA SER A 10 -18.02 -4.41 -0.49
C SER A 10 -17.47 -3.29 -1.36
N THR A 11 -17.16 -2.11 -0.81
CA THR A 11 -16.55 -1.00 -1.57
C THR A 11 -15.10 -1.33 -1.94
N VAL A 12 -14.33 -1.94 -1.03
CA VAL A 12 -12.95 -2.39 -1.27
C VAL A 12 -12.91 -3.52 -2.32
N LEU A 13 -13.80 -4.51 -2.21
CA LEU A 13 -13.95 -5.58 -3.20
C LEU A 13 -14.48 -5.04 -4.54
N CYS A 14 -15.40 -4.07 -4.53
CA CYS A 14 -15.90 -3.40 -5.72
C CYS A 14 -14.81 -2.61 -6.44
N THR A 15 -13.91 -1.93 -5.71
CA THR A 15 -12.73 -1.30 -6.31
C THR A 15 -11.77 -2.31 -6.94
N GLN A 16 -11.69 -3.54 -6.42
CA GLN A 16 -10.90 -4.63 -7.02
C GLN A 16 -11.55 -5.21 -8.28
N GLU A 17 -12.87 -5.41 -8.29
CA GLU A 17 -13.66 -5.81 -9.46
C GLU A 17 -13.60 -4.76 -10.59
N LEU A 18 -13.64 -3.46 -10.25
CA LEU A 18 -13.46 -2.36 -11.19
C LEU A 18 -12.09 -2.38 -11.88
N THR A 19 -11.02 -2.78 -11.17
CA THR A 19 -9.69 -2.99 -11.79
C THR A 19 -9.69 -4.16 -12.78
N PHE A 20 -10.41 -5.25 -12.51
CA PHE A 20 -10.53 -6.39 -13.43
C PHE A 20 -11.36 -6.04 -14.68
N PHE A 21 -12.44 -5.26 -14.50
CA PHE A 21 -13.24 -4.74 -15.61
C PHE A 21 -12.47 -3.72 -16.47
N GLN A 22 -11.65 -2.85 -15.87
CA GLN A 22 -10.78 -1.94 -16.62
C GLN A 22 -9.70 -2.69 -17.41
N PHE A 23 -9.16 -3.80 -16.86
CA PHE A 23 -8.18 -4.64 -17.54
C PHE A 23 -8.75 -5.29 -18.81
N THR A 24 -9.99 -5.78 -18.75
CA THR A 24 -10.68 -6.35 -19.93
C THR A 24 -10.99 -5.30 -21.00
N GLN A 25 -11.37 -4.07 -20.62
CA GLN A 25 -11.62 -2.99 -21.58
C GLN A 25 -10.34 -2.48 -22.26
N LEU A 26 -9.24 -2.33 -21.51
CA LEU A 26 -7.91 -2.00 -22.05
C LEU A 26 -7.42 -3.05 -23.05
N SER A 27 -7.71 -4.34 -22.81
CA SER A 27 -7.35 -5.43 -23.73
C SER A 27 -8.13 -5.40 -25.05
N LYS A 28 -9.37 -4.89 -25.04
CA LYS A 28 -10.22 -4.72 -26.24
C LYS A 28 -9.79 -3.51 -27.06
N TYR A 29 -9.52 -2.38 -26.39
CA TYR A 29 -9.02 -1.16 -27.03
C TYR A 29 -7.62 -1.36 -27.66
N ARG A 30 -6.75 -2.14 -27.03
CA ARG A 30 -5.43 -2.50 -27.62
C ARG A 30 -5.56 -3.31 -28.91
N ARG A 31 -6.61 -4.14 -29.04
CA ARG A 31 -6.89 -4.92 -30.25
C ARG A 31 -7.44 -4.06 -31.40
N SER A 32 -8.27 -3.06 -31.10
CA SER A 32 -8.83 -2.18 -32.13
C SER A 32 -7.76 -1.26 -32.76
N ILE A 33 -6.82 -0.75 -31.96
CA ILE A 33 -5.71 0.10 -32.48
C ILE A 33 -4.74 -0.68 -33.37
N MET A 34 -4.55 -1.99 -33.13
CA MET A 34 -3.72 -2.81 -34.01
C MET A 34 -4.40 -3.05 -35.38
N GLN A 35 -5.73 -3.21 -35.41
CA GLN A 35 -6.47 -3.37 -36.67
C GLN A 35 -6.54 -2.09 -37.50
N GLU A 36 -6.59 -0.90 -36.87
CA GLU A 36 -6.66 0.39 -37.58
C GLU A 36 -5.33 0.77 -38.24
N LYS A 37 -4.20 0.30 -37.71
CA LYS A 37 -2.86 0.52 -38.29
C LYS A 37 -2.60 -0.28 -39.56
N ASP A 38 -3.29 -1.40 -39.77
CA ASP A 38 -3.09 -2.27 -40.94
C ASP A 38 -3.89 -1.81 -42.19
N LEU A 39 -4.75 -0.79 -42.06
CA LEU A 39 -5.65 -0.33 -43.13
C LEU A 39 -5.24 1.00 -43.79
N VAL A 40 -4.22 1.70 -43.27
CA VAL A 40 -3.84 3.06 -43.73
C VAL A 40 -2.41 3.09 -44.24
N THR A 41 -2.11 2.31 -45.27
CA THR A 41 -0.96 2.51 -46.17
C THR A 41 -1.27 1.76 -47.47
N PRO A 42 -1.57 2.44 -48.60
CA PRO A 42 -0.53 3.17 -49.34
C PRO A 42 -1.07 4.33 -50.23
N GLU A 43 -0.97 5.61 -49.85
CA GLU A 43 -1.29 6.69 -50.83
C GLU A 43 -0.69 8.08 -50.60
N LEU A 44 0.32 8.26 -49.74
CA LEU A 44 0.87 9.60 -49.45
C LEU A 44 2.39 9.72 -49.54
N GLU A 45 3.04 8.96 -50.42
CA GLU A 45 4.51 8.87 -50.45
C GLU A 45 5.25 9.84 -51.37
N ASN A 46 4.62 10.85 -51.99
CA ASN A 46 5.30 11.61 -53.06
C ASN A 46 5.45 13.13 -52.90
N ASN A 47 5.24 13.74 -51.73
CA ASN A 47 5.42 15.21 -51.60
C ASN A 47 6.14 15.74 -50.33
N CYS A 48 6.80 14.92 -49.49
CA CYS A 48 7.29 15.40 -48.17
C CYS A 48 8.82 15.42 -47.96
N LYS A 49 9.67 15.38 -48.99
CA LYS A 49 11.12 15.20 -48.75
C LYS A 49 11.93 16.42 -48.25
N ILE A 50 11.31 17.52 -47.84
CA ILE A 50 12.05 18.71 -47.34
C ILE A 50 11.64 19.11 -45.90
N GLU A 51 10.53 18.59 -45.37
CA GLU A 51 10.10 18.76 -43.95
C GLU A 51 10.29 17.49 -43.08
N GLU A 52 10.85 16.42 -43.64
CA GLU A 52 10.86 15.08 -43.03
C GLU A 52 11.83 14.92 -41.85
N ALA A 53 13.01 15.56 -41.85
CA ALA A 53 14.01 15.31 -40.79
C ALA A 53 13.56 15.76 -39.38
N PRO A 54 13.00 16.97 -39.16
CA PRO A 54 12.47 17.36 -37.85
C PRO A 54 11.21 16.58 -37.45
N LYS A 55 10.34 16.26 -38.41
CA LYS A 55 9.12 15.47 -38.16
C LYS A 55 9.43 14.01 -37.80
N LEU A 56 10.40 13.39 -38.48
CA LEU A 56 10.82 12.02 -38.21
C LEU A 56 11.50 11.90 -36.84
N ASN A 57 12.36 12.85 -36.48
CA ASN A 57 12.98 12.90 -35.16
C ASN A 57 11.91 13.04 -34.05
N ASN A 58 10.94 13.95 -34.23
CA ASN A 58 9.82 14.12 -33.29
C ASN A 58 8.94 12.86 -33.20
N MET A 59 8.66 12.19 -34.33
CA MET A 59 7.89 10.94 -34.33
C MET A 59 8.64 9.80 -33.65
N THR A 60 9.96 9.73 -33.82
CA THR A 60 10.80 8.69 -33.22
C THR A 60 10.92 8.90 -31.71
N GLU A 61 11.08 10.15 -31.26
CA GLU A 61 11.05 10.51 -29.85
C GLU A 61 9.67 10.26 -29.21
N GLN A 62 8.58 10.62 -29.89
CA GLN A 62 7.23 10.33 -29.42
C GLN A 62 6.94 8.83 -29.34
N ASN A 63 7.36 8.05 -30.35
CA ASN A 63 7.22 6.60 -30.35
C ASN A 63 8.06 5.95 -29.24
N HIS A 64 9.29 6.43 -29.00
CA HIS A 64 10.12 5.97 -27.88
C HIS A 64 9.50 6.30 -26.52
N ALA A 65 9.01 7.52 -26.32
CA ALA A 65 8.36 7.95 -25.08
C ALA A 65 7.06 7.17 -24.83
N GLN A 66 6.26 6.93 -25.87
CA GLN A 66 5.03 6.14 -25.81
C GLN A 66 5.32 4.67 -25.53
N HIS A 67 6.35 4.09 -26.16
CA HIS A 67 6.78 2.72 -25.91
C HIS A 67 7.31 2.54 -24.48
N GLN A 68 8.18 3.45 -24.01
CA GLN A 68 8.71 3.44 -22.65
C GLN A 68 7.61 3.60 -21.59
N SER A 69 6.64 4.50 -21.84
CA SER A 69 5.45 4.65 -21.00
C SER A 69 4.63 3.36 -20.94
N SER A 70 4.32 2.74 -22.09
CA SER A 70 3.54 1.49 -22.13
C SER A 70 4.24 0.30 -21.45
N SER A 71 5.56 0.19 -21.59
CA SER A 71 6.36 -0.83 -20.91
C SER A 71 6.35 -0.63 -19.40
N SER A 72 6.55 0.61 -18.93
CA SER A 72 6.52 0.94 -17.50
C SER A 72 5.15 0.66 -16.86
N ILE A 73 4.06 0.92 -17.59
CA ILE A 73 2.69 0.59 -17.20
C ILE A 73 2.52 -0.91 -16.97
N ALA A 74 2.98 -1.72 -17.92
CA ALA A 74 2.87 -3.18 -17.84
C ALA A 74 3.70 -3.75 -16.68
N SER A 75 4.94 -3.28 -16.52
CA SER A 75 5.81 -3.67 -15.39
C SER A 75 5.19 -3.29 -14.04
N TYR A 76 4.64 -2.09 -13.91
CA TYR A 76 3.95 -1.67 -12.69
C TYR A 76 2.77 -2.60 -12.37
N SER A 77 1.90 -2.85 -13.36
CA SER A 77 0.71 -3.69 -13.16
C SER A 77 1.08 -5.11 -12.73
N LEU A 78 2.12 -5.70 -13.32
CA LEU A 78 2.61 -7.02 -12.93
C LEU A 78 3.11 -7.02 -11.48
N LEU A 79 3.98 -6.07 -11.12
CA LEU A 79 4.51 -5.96 -9.76
C LEU A 79 3.42 -5.66 -8.73
N TYR A 80 2.42 -4.85 -9.10
CA TYR A 80 1.27 -4.58 -8.26
C TYR A 80 0.47 -5.87 -8.00
N THR A 81 0.16 -6.65 -9.04
CA THR A 81 -0.51 -7.96 -8.88
C THR A 81 0.28 -8.89 -7.97
N ILE A 82 1.60 -9.00 -8.16
CA ILE A 82 2.48 -9.80 -7.29
C ILE A 82 2.41 -9.28 -5.84
N SER A 83 2.45 -7.96 -5.65
CA SER A 83 2.33 -7.37 -4.31
C SER A 83 0.99 -7.68 -3.65
N GLN A 84 -0.11 -7.70 -4.41
CA GLN A 84 -1.43 -8.07 -3.87
C GLN A 84 -1.46 -9.53 -3.43
N ILE A 85 -0.93 -10.43 -4.24
CA ILE A 85 -0.84 -11.86 -3.92
C ILE A 85 -0.04 -12.05 -2.63
N ILE A 86 1.17 -11.47 -2.55
CA ILE A 86 2.03 -11.57 -1.35
C ILE A 86 1.33 -10.99 -0.12
N GLY A 87 0.71 -9.81 -0.24
CA GLY A 87 0.02 -9.14 0.86
C GLY A 87 -1.18 -9.93 1.40
N ILE A 88 -2.00 -10.50 0.52
CA ILE A 88 -3.12 -11.37 0.90
C ILE A 88 -2.60 -12.67 1.51
N THR A 89 -1.56 -13.27 0.92
CA THR A 89 -0.89 -14.45 1.47
C THR A 89 -0.37 -14.20 2.90
N LEU A 90 0.20 -13.03 3.19
CA LEU A 90 0.63 -12.66 4.55
C LEU A 90 -0.54 -12.67 5.54
N ILE A 91 -1.69 -12.09 5.18
CA ILE A 91 -2.88 -12.11 6.03
C ILE A 91 -3.36 -13.55 6.28
N ILE A 92 -3.44 -14.36 5.22
CA ILE A 92 -3.85 -15.76 5.31
C ILE A 92 -2.88 -16.57 6.18
N PHE A 93 -1.57 -16.37 6.02
CA PHE A 93 -0.58 -17.08 6.82
C PHE A 93 -0.60 -16.67 8.28
N VAL A 94 -0.76 -15.38 8.60
CA VAL A 94 -0.90 -14.94 10.00
C VAL A 94 -2.19 -15.49 10.60
N PHE A 95 -3.30 -15.47 9.86
CA PHE A 95 -4.56 -16.07 10.30
C PHE A 95 -4.40 -17.58 10.55
N TYR A 96 -3.81 -18.31 9.62
CA TYR A 96 -3.55 -19.75 9.76
C TYR A 96 -2.60 -20.03 10.93
N TRP A 97 -1.52 -19.25 11.09
CA TRP A 97 -0.59 -19.39 12.20
C TRP A 97 -1.31 -19.28 13.55
N ILE A 98 -2.19 -18.29 13.68
CA ILE A 98 -2.99 -18.08 14.89
C ILE A 98 -3.95 -19.25 15.13
N PHE A 99 -4.65 -19.69 14.10
CA PHE A 99 -5.68 -20.73 14.22
C PHE A 99 -5.07 -22.09 14.55
N GLU A 100 -4.05 -22.49 13.80
CA GLU A 100 -3.40 -23.80 13.93
C GLU A 100 -2.56 -23.87 15.19
N PHE A 101 -1.73 -22.85 15.45
CA PHE A 101 -0.74 -22.96 16.51
C PHE A 101 -1.15 -22.22 17.78
N ARG A 102 -1.91 -21.12 17.71
CA ARG A 102 -2.10 -20.18 18.84
C ARG A 102 -3.50 -20.24 19.48
N GLY A 103 -4.32 -21.22 19.10
CA GLY A 103 -5.65 -21.44 19.70
C GLY A 103 -6.75 -20.51 19.19
N GLY A 104 -6.53 -19.80 18.07
CA GLY A 104 -7.57 -19.02 17.40
C GLY A 104 -7.86 -17.65 18.03
N PHE A 105 -9.11 -17.19 17.91
CA PHE A 105 -9.54 -15.85 18.32
C PHE A 105 -10.64 -15.91 19.38
N GLY A 106 -10.62 -14.93 20.29
CA GLY A 106 -11.54 -14.86 21.42
C GLY A 106 -11.26 -13.64 22.28
N PHE A 107 -12.14 -13.40 23.25
CA PHE A 107 -12.07 -12.22 24.14
C PHE A 107 -11.98 -12.57 25.63
N SER A 108 -11.94 -13.87 25.97
CA SER A 108 -12.01 -14.33 27.36
C SER A 108 -10.63 -14.60 27.96
N GLU A 109 -9.75 -15.24 27.20
CA GLU A 109 -8.42 -15.64 27.69
C GLU A 109 -7.35 -14.63 27.27
N PRO A 110 -6.49 -14.15 28.18
CA PRO A 110 -5.48 -13.13 27.86
C PRO A 110 -4.59 -13.49 26.67
N LYS A 111 -4.13 -14.74 26.59
CA LYS A 111 -3.30 -15.23 25.47
C LYS A 111 -4.04 -15.21 24.13
N ILE A 112 -5.34 -15.49 24.15
CA ILE A 112 -6.20 -15.52 22.96
C ILE A 112 -6.58 -14.10 22.53
N ILE A 113 -6.80 -13.17 23.48
CA ILE A 113 -6.99 -11.74 23.19
C ILE A 113 -5.78 -11.20 22.42
N PHE A 114 -4.56 -11.57 22.82
CA PHE A 114 -3.34 -11.14 22.15
C PHE A 114 -3.32 -11.50 20.67
N ASN A 115 -3.95 -12.60 20.25
CA ASN A 115 -3.90 -13.05 18.85
C ASN A 115 -4.54 -12.05 17.87
N TRP A 116 -5.41 -11.16 18.34
CA TRP A 116 -5.90 -10.03 17.54
C TRP A 116 -4.80 -9.04 17.15
N HIS A 117 -3.75 -8.90 17.97
CA HIS A 117 -2.65 -7.96 17.73
C HIS A 117 -1.90 -8.24 16.42
N PRO A 118 -1.26 -9.42 16.22
CA PRO A 118 -0.52 -9.69 14.98
C PRO A 118 -1.44 -9.69 13.74
N LEU A 119 -2.69 -10.15 13.84
CA LEU A 119 -3.63 -10.11 12.71
C LEU A 119 -3.95 -8.67 12.30
N PHE A 120 -4.37 -7.83 13.25
CA PHE A 120 -4.75 -6.44 12.96
C PHE A 120 -3.56 -5.57 12.56
N MET A 121 -2.36 -5.80 13.13
CA MET A 121 -1.14 -5.14 12.64
C MET A 121 -0.82 -5.54 11.20
N THR A 122 -0.99 -6.82 10.84
CA THR A 122 -0.77 -7.30 9.47
C THR A 122 -1.77 -6.68 8.49
N ILE A 123 -3.05 -6.60 8.86
CA ILE A 123 -4.06 -5.98 7.99
C ILE A 123 -3.81 -4.46 7.87
N GLY A 124 -3.64 -3.76 8.99
CA GLY A 124 -3.50 -2.31 9.02
C GLY A 124 -2.14 -1.83 8.51
N PHE A 125 -1.09 -2.11 9.27
CA PHE A 125 0.23 -1.54 9.06
C PHE A 125 1.08 -2.23 7.97
N ILE A 126 0.76 -3.47 7.61
CA ILE A 126 1.44 -4.16 6.50
C ILE A 126 0.63 -3.97 5.21
N TYR A 127 -0.59 -4.52 5.13
CA TYR A 127 -1.31 -4.59 3.86
C TYR A 127 -2.00 -3.27 3.45
N LEU A 128 -2.86 -2.70 4.31
CA LEU A 128 -3.60 -1.47 3.96
C LEU A 128 -2.67 -0.26 3.82
N PHE A 129 -1.64 -0.15 4.67
CA PHE A 129 -0.63 0.92 4.56
C PHE A 129 0.09 0.85 3.20
N ALA A 130 0.60 -0.32 2.81
CA ALA A 130 1.26 -0.50 1.52
C ALA A 130 0.37 -0.09 0.34
N ASN A 131 -0.90 -0.51 0.35
CA ASN A 131 -1.89 -0.12 -0.66
C ASN A 131 -2.11 1.40 -0.69
N SER A 132 -2.21 2.04 0.48
CA SER A 132 -2.37 3.50 0.57
C SER A 132 -1.18 4.26 -0.02
N ILE A 133 0.06 3.82 0.24
CA ILE A 133 1.28 4.45 -0.28
C ILE A 133 1.36 4.33 -1.82
N LEU A 134 0.91 3.21 -2.38
CA LEU A 134 0.90 2.97 -3.82
C LEU A 134 -0.32 3.56 -4.52
N HIS A 135 -1.35 4.01 -3.78
CA HIS A 135 -2.66 4.40 -4.31
C HIS A 135 -2.60 5.36 -5.50
N TYR A 136 -1.82 6.44 -5.38
CA TYR A 136 -1.66 7.43 -6.45
C TYR A 136 -1.01 6.87 -7.73
N ARG A 137 -0.18 5.83 -7.61
CA ARG A 137 0.51 5.18 -8.73
C ARG A 137 -0.42 4.17 -9.42
N THR A 138 -1.17 3.41 -8.62
CA THR A 138 -2.15 2.44 -9.10
C THR A 138 -3.28 3.13 -9.86
N PHE A 139 -3.87 4.17 -9.28
CA PHE A 139 -5.04 4.84 -9.83
C PHE A 139 -4.66 6.16 -10.52
N ARG A 140 -3.55 6.17 -11.26
CA ARG A 140 -2.98 7.36 -11.94
C ARG A 140 -3.96 8.14 -12.83
N ASN A 141 -4.99 7.47 -13.34
CA ASN A 141 -5.96 8.07 -14.25
C ASN A 141 -7.12 8.78 -13.54
N GLN A 142 -7.28 8.60 -12.23
CA GLN A 142 -8.36 9.20 -11.45
C GLN A 142 -8.08 10.68 -11.11
N ARG A 143 -9.15 11.39 -10.71
CA ARG A 143 -9.07 12.78 -10.25
C ARG A 143 -8.26 12.86 -8.97
N LYS A 144 -7.41 13.88 -8.86
CA LYS A 144 -6.51 14.04 -7.71
C LYS A 144 -7.24 14.25 -6.38
N SER A 145 -8.41 14.89 -6.40
CA SER A 145 -9.29 15.04 -5.23
C SER A 145 -9.75 13.68 -4.70
N ASP A 146 -10.23 12.80 -5.59
CA ASP A 146 -10.70 11.47 -5.23
C ASP A 146 -9.56 10.63 -4.66
N LEU A 147 -8.37 10.69 -5.28
CA LEU A 147 -7.17 10.00 -4.80
C LEU A 147 -6.75 10.45 -3.40
N LYS A 148 -6.81 11.76 -3.11
CA LYS A 148 -6.54 12.31 -1.77
C LYS A 148 -7.52 11.78 -0.73
N ASN A 149 -8.81 11.82 -1.03
CA ASN A 149 -9.85 11.34 -0.12
C ASN A 149 -9.69 9.84 0.13
N GLN A 150 -9.47 9.05 -0.91
CA GLN A 150 -9.28 7.59 -0.78
C GLN A 150 -8.02 7.25 0.02
N HIS A 151 -6.89 7.89 -0.25
CA HIS A 151 -5.65 7.72 0.53
C HIS A 151 -5.87 8.02 2.02
N ALA A 152 -6.59 9.11 2.33
CA ALA A 152 -6.93 9.47 3.70
C ALA A 152 -7.88 8.46 4.36
N ILE A 153 -8.90 7.98 3.64
CA ILE A 153 -9.84 6.96 4.13
C ILE A 153 -9.11 5.66 4.43
N ILE A 154 -8.22 5.20 3.54
CA ILE A 154 -7.44 3.97 3.76
C ILE A 154 -6.55 4.11 5.00
N HIS A 155 -5.87 5.25 5.18
CA HIS A 155 -5.11 5.51 6.42
C HIS A 155 -6.00 5.65 7.66
N GLY A 156 -7.23 6.16 7.53
CA GLY A 156 -8.22 6.14 8.60
C GLY A 156 -8.59 4.70 9.01
N CYS A 157 -8.77 3.80 8.04
CA CYS A 157 -8.97 2.37 8.32
C CYS A 157 -7.75 1.73 8.98
N VAL A 158 -6.53 2.08 8.55
CA VAL A 158 -5.28 1.63 9.19
C VAL A 158 -5.25 2.04 10.66
N LEU A 159 -5.62 3.29 10.97
CA LEU A 159 -5.68 3.78 12.35
C LEU A 159 -6.62 2.94 13.22
N ILE A 160 -7.80 2.57 12.72
CA ILE A 160 -8.76 1.72 13.44
C ILE A 160 -8.14 0.37 13.78
N PHE A 161 -7.52 -0.31 12.81
CA PHE A 161 -6.87 -1.60 13.04
C PHE A 161 -5.73 -1.50 14.06
N VAL A 162 -4.91 -0.45 13.98
CA VAL A 162 -3.79 -0.24 14.91
C VAL A 162 -4.27 0.02 16.33
N LEU A 163 -5.36 0.78 16.51
CA LEU A 163 -5.96 1.00 17.82
C LEU A 163 -6.51 -0.30 18.43
N LEU A 164 -7.22 -1.11 17.62
CA LEU A 164 -7.72 -2.42 18.06
C LEU A 164 -6.58 -3.39 18.39
N ALA A 165 -5.52 -3.40 17.59
CA ALA A 165 -4.32 -4.21 17.82
C ALA A 165 -3.59 -3.78 19.10
N GLY A 166 -3.44 -2.47 19.31
CA GLY A 166 -2.86 -1.91 20.53
C GLY A 166 -3.67 -2.31 21.76
N TRP A 167 -4.98 -2.09 21.72
CA TRP A 167 -5.89 -2.52 22.78
C TRP A 167 -5.74 -4.01 23.10
N ALA A 168 -5.71 -4.89 22.08
CA ALA A 168 -5.56 -6.33 22.29
C ALA A 168 -4.24 -6.69 23.01
N SER A 169 -3.13 -6.03 22.67
CA SER A 169 -1.84 -6.24 23.34
C SER A 169 -1.87 -5.79 24.80
N PHE A 170 -2.31 -4.54 25.06
CA PHE A 170 -2.40 -4.00 26.43
C PHE A 170 -3.39 -4.80 27.30
N ALA A 171 -4.57 -5.13 26.77
CA ALA A 171 -5.58 -5.92 27.48
C ALA A 171 -5.04 -7.31 27.86
N SER A 172 -4.33 -7.98 26.94
CA SER A 172 -3.69 -9.27 27.23
C SER A 172 -2.70 -9.19 28.38
N HIS A 173 -1.85 -8.16 28.41
CA HIS A 173 -0.86 -7.99 29.47
C HIS A 173 -1.49 -7.69 30.83
N ILE A 174 -2.53 -6.83 30.85
CA ILE A 174 -3.25 -6.44 32.06
C ILE A 174 -4.05 -7.61 32.65
N TYR A 175 -4.72 -8.41 31.80
CA TYR A 175 -5.56 -9.52 32.25
C TYR A 175 -4.79 -10.81 32.56
N SER A 176 -3.50 -10.86 32.23
CA SER A 176 -2.64 -12.00 32.59
C SER A 176 -2.41 -12.07 34.11
N ILE A 177 -2.29 -13.29 34.64
CA ILE A 177 -2.00 -13.53 36.06
C ILE A 177 -0.71 -14.37 36.16
N PRO A 178 0.39 -13.82 36.69
CA PRO A 178 0.58 -12.41 37.07
C PRO A 178 0.56 -11.47 35.85
N SER A 179 0.31 -10.18 36.10
CA SER A 179 0.29 -9.16 35.03
C SER A 179 1.64 -9.03 34.36
N ILE A 180 1.66 -8.88 33.04
CA ILE A 180 2.88 -8.70 32.26
C ILE A 180 3.19 -7.20 32.19
N PRO A 181 4.42 -6.74 32.47
CA PRO A 181 4.78 -5.34 32.33
C PRO A 181 4.65 -4.88 30.87
N ASN A 182 4.21 -3.64 30.66
CA ASN A 182 4.06 -3.06 29.32
C ASN A 182 5.32 -2.31 28.91
N LEU A 183 5.53 -2.18 27.58
CA LEU A 183 6.52 -1.29 26.96
C LEU A 183 7.99 -1.51 27.39
N TYR A 184 8.39 -2.74 27.70
CA TYR A 184 9.79 -3.05 28.07
C TYR A 184 10.63 -3.60 26.91
N SER A 185 10.01 -4.04 25.80
CA SER A 185 10.71 -4.66 24.67
C SER A 185 11.05 -3.65 23.57
N LEU A 186 12.11 -3.91 22.79
CA LEU A 186 12.45 -3.08 21.64
C LEU A 186 11.32 -3.03 20.60
N HIS A 187 10.62 -4.15 20.40
CA HIS A 187 9.41 -4.21 19.56
C HIS A 187 8.38 -3.16 20.01
N SER A 188 8.10 -3.11 21.32
CA SER A 188 7.12 -2.16 21.86
C SER A 188 7.55 -0.69 21.75
N TRP A 189 8.85 -0.39 21.92
CA TRP A 189 9.38 0.97 21.75
C TRP A 189 9.30 1.44 20.29
N LEU A 190 9.72 0.58 19.35
CA LEU A 190 9.60 0.88 17.92
C LEU A 190 8.13 0.91 17.45
N GLY A 191 7.26 0.12 18.08
CA GLY A 191 5.81 0.18 17.86
C GLY A 191 5.22 1.53 18.24
N VAL A 192 5.55 2.03 19.44
CA VAL A 192 5.12 3.38 19.87
C VAL A 192 5.67 4.45 18.92
N LEU A 193 6.96 4.39 18.57
CA LEU A 193 7.57 5.33 17.61
C LEU A 193 6.85 5.30 16.26
N THR A 194 6.56 4.11 15.72
CA THR A 194 5.83 3.92 14.45
C THR A 194 4.45 4.54 14.51
N ILE A 195 3.69 4.29 15.59
CA ILE A 195 2.34 4.83 15.78
C ILE A 195 2.38 6.36 15.89
N SER A 196 3.34 6.91 16.65
CA SER A 196 3.52 8.37 16.77
C SER A 196 3.89 9.02 15.44
N MET A 197 4.80 8.42 14.66
CA MET A 197 5.14 8.90 13.32
C MET A 197 3.94 8.82 12.38
N PHE A 198 3.21 7.70 12.40
CA PHE A 198 1.99 7.51 11.60
C PHE A 198 0.93 8.56 11.91
N LEU A 199 0.62 8.80 13.18
CA LEU A 199 -0.35 9.82 13.61
C LEU A 199 0.09 11.22 13.19
N SER A 200 1.38 11.54 13.37
CA SER A 200 1.93 12.83 12.94
C SER A 200 1.81 13.02 11.43
N GLN A 201 2.09 11.99 10.63
CA GLN A 201 1.91 12.00 9.18
C GLN A 201 0.44 12.10 8.76
N PHE A 202 -0.47 11.42 9.47
CA PHE A 202 -1.89 11.46 9.20
C PHE A 202 -2.48 12.86 9.46
N ILE A 203 -2.17 13.47 10.61
CA ILE A 203 -2.64 14.81 10.98
C ILE A 203 -2.03 15.86 10.05
N SER A 204 -0.71 15.86 9.86
CA SER A 204 -0.03 16.83 8.98
C SER A 204 -0.46 16.70 7.52
N GLY A 205 -0.67 15.48 7.03
CA GLY A 205 -1.21 15.22 5.70
C GLY A 205 -2.64 15.71 5.54
N PHE A 206 -3.48 15.51 6.56
CA PHE A 206 -4.86 16.01 6.56
C PHE A 206 -4.91 17.54 6.49
N VAL A 207 -4.18 18.21 7.38
CA VAL A 207 -4.12 19.68 7.41
C VAL A 207 -3.52 20.23 6.11
N SER A 208 -2.45 19.64 5.60
CA SER A 208 -1.74 20.21 4.44
C SER A 208 -2.42 19.93 3.11
N PHE A 209 -3.02 18.75 2.93
CA PHE A 209 -3.45 18.28 1.60
C PHE A 209 -4.96 18.12 1.41
N LEU A 210 -5.74 18.05 2.50
CA LEU A 210 -7.20 17.89 2.47
C LEU A 210 -7.95 19.13 2.97
N TYR A 211 -7.48 19.76 4.05
CA TYR A 211 -8.13 20.97 4.57
C TYR A 211 -8.00 22.14 3.55
N PRO A 212 -9.10 22.84 3.21
CA PRO A 212 -9.05 23.99 2.31
C PRO A 212 -8.30 25.16 2.98
N GLY A 213 -7.64 26.00 2.19
CA GLY A 213 -7.05 27.26 2.69
C GLY A 213 -5.55 27.24 3.02
N VAL A 214 -4.88 26.08 3.01
CA VAL A 214 -3.40 26.08 3.06
C VAL A 214 -2.83 26.58 1.73
N ALA A 215 -1.93 27.56 1.78
CA ALA A 215 -1.30 28.12 0.58
C ALA A 215 -0.44 27.08 -0.16
N VAL A 216 -0.39 27.16 -1.49
CA VAL A 216 0.28 26.17 -2.35
C VAL A 216 1.77 26.02 -2.01
N GLN A 217 2.46 27.11 -1.71
CA GLN A 217 3.88 27.12 -1.35
C GLN A 217 4.19 26.21 -0.15
N TYR A 218 3.33 26.21 0.87
CA TYR A 218 3.49 25.32 2.03
C TYR A 218 3.26 23.85 1.68
N LYS A 219 2.31 23.56 0.78
CA LYS A 219 2.05 22.19 0.31
C LYS A 219 3.24 21.64 -0.46
N GLU A 220 3.87 22.46 -1.29
CA GLU A 220 5.06 22.07 -2.05
C GLU A 220 6.27 21.84 -1.13
N ALA A 221 6.45 22.70 -0.12
CA ALA A 221 7.52 22.57 0.86
C ALA A 221 7.39 21.29 1.72
N ILE A 222 6.16 20.91 2.13
CA ILE A 222 5.95 19.75 3.00
C ILE A 222 5.88 18.41 2.26
N MET A 223 5.52 18.41 0.98
CA MET A 223 5.39 17.19 0.16
C MET A 223 6.61 16.25 0.20
N PRO A 224 7.88 16.71 0.04
CA PRO A 224 9.02 15.80 0.11
C PRO A 224 9.17 15.14 1.49
N TYR A 225 8.88 15.86 2.57
CA TYR A 225 8.90 15.32 3.93
C TYR A 225 7.77 14.32 4.15
N HIS A 226 6.54 14.63 3.71
CA HIS A 226 5.41 13.71 3.81
C HIS A 226 5.68 12.39 3.08
N PHE A 227 6.29 12.47 1.88
CA PHE A 227 6.71 11.30 1.14
C PHE A 227 7.78 10.48 1.87
N PHE A 228 8.88 11.13 2.28
CA PHE A 228 9.98 10.46 2.97
C PHE A 228 9.54 9.79 4.27
N PHE A 229 8.88 10.54 5.15
CA PHE A 229 8.43 10.02 6.43
C PHE A 229 7.29 9.00 6.28
N GLY A 230 6.45 9.11 5.25
CA GLY A 230 5.47 8.07 4.92
C GLY A 230 6.12 6.72 4.60
N VAL A 231 7.14 6.72 3.73
CA VAL A 231 7.91 5.51 3.40
C VAL A 231 8.70 5.01 4.60
N LEU A 232 9.37 5.89 5.35
CA LEU A 232 10.12 5.52 6.56
C LEU A 232 9.22 4.87 7.61
N THR A 233 8.02 5.41 7.83
CA THR A 233 7.04 4.85 8.78
C THR A 233 6.61 3.46 8.36
N PHE A 234 6.38 3.23 7.06
CA PHE A 234 6.05 1.90 6.54
C PHE A 234 7.20 0.90 6.75
N VAL A 235 8.44 1.29 6.45
CA VAL A 235 9.62 0.43 6.72
C VAL A 235 9.74 0.10 8.20
N LEU A 236 9.54 1.10 9.08
CA LEU A 236 9.57 0.90 10.52
C LEU A 236 8.44 -0.01 11.02
N ALA A 237 7.24 0.08 10.42
CA ALA A 237 6.13 -0.81 10.72
C ALA A 237 6.44 -2.27 10.38
N ILE A 238 7.10 -2.53 9.25
CA ILE A 238 7.56 -3.87 8.86
C ILE A 238 8.64 -4.36 9.82
N ALA A 239 9.66 -3.54 10.09
CA ALA A 239 10.74 -3.90 11.01
C ALA A 239 10.19 -4.23 12.41
N THR A 240 9.25 -3.43 12.90
CA THR A 240 8.54 -3.66 14.17
C THR A 240 7.74 -4.97 14.14
N SER A 241 7.05 -5.27 13.04
CA SER A 241 6.30 -6.52 12.87
C SER A 241 7.21 -7.74 12.88
N VAL A 242 8.37 -7.68 12.19
CA VAL A 242 9.37 -8.76 12.19
C VAL A 242 9.93 -9.00 13.59
N LEU A 243 10.23 -7.94 14.34
CA LEU A 243 10.60 -8.07 15.75
C LEU A 243 9.49 -8.70 16.58
N GLY A 244 8.23 -8.33 16.35
CA GLY A 244 7.07 -8.87 17.06
C GLY A 244 6.84 -10.36 16.78
N PHE A 245 6.97 -10.79 15.52
CA PHE A 245 6.93 -12.22 15.17
C PHE A 245 8.06 -12.98 15.85
N GLY A 246 9.30 -12.46 15.79
CA GLY A 246 10.45 -13.08 16.46
C GLY A 246 10.26 -13.20 17.97
N GLU A 247 9.86 -12.10 18.62
CA GLU A 247 9.57 -12.05 20.06
C GLU A 247 8.48 -13.07 20.44
N LYS A 248 7.38 -13.12 19.66
CA LYS A 248 6.29 -14.05 19.93
C LYS A 248 6.70 -15.51 19.75
N LEU A 249 7.51 -15.84 18.76
CA LEU A 249 8.03 -17.21 18.56
C LEU A 249 8.95 -17.61 19.70
N ILE A 250 9.88 -16.73 20.11
CA ILE A 250 10.78 -16.97 21.24
C ILE A 250 10.00 -17.24 22.52
N PHE A 251 9.00 -16.41 22.85
CA PHE A 251 8.22 -16.58 24.07
C PHE A 251 7.28 -17.79 24.03
N SER A 252 6.81 -18.15 22.84
CA SER A 252 5.85 -19.24 22.66
C SER A 252 6.49 -20.62 22.65
N LEU A 253 7.66 -20.73 22.01
CA LEU A 253 8.36 -21.99 21.77
C LEU A 253 9.52 -22.21 22.74
N ASP A 254 9.98 -21.14 23.40
CA ASP A 254 11.05 -21.16 24.40
C ASP A 254 12.26 -21.99 23.91
N LYS A 255 12.68 -23.01 24.66
CA LYS A 255 13.83 -23.87 24.33
C LYS A 255 13.62 -24.71 23.08
N GLU A 256 12.38 -24.97 22.68
CA GLU A 256 12.08 -25.77 21.49
C GLU A 256 12.31 -25.01 20.20
N TYR A 257 12.35 -23.67 20.23
CA TYR A 257 12.52 -22.89 19.01
C TYR A 257 13.81 -23.23 18.24
N LYS A 258 14.90 -23.54 18.97
CA LYS A 258 16.20 -23.95 18.39
C LYS A 258 16.16 -25.30 17.66
N ASN A 259 15.14 -26.12 17.93
CA ASN A 259 14.98 -27.45 17.33
C ASN A 259 14.18 -27.42 16.02
N PHE A 260 13.94 -26.22 15.46
CA PHE A 260 13.21 -26.00 14.22
C PHE A 260 11.79 -26.63 14.18
N PRO A 261 10.94 -26.39 15.21
CA PRO A 261 9.56 -26.87 15.17
C PRO A 261 8.81 -26.24 14.01
N ASN A 262 7.79 -26.94 13.49
CA ASN A 262 7.01 -26.49 12.32
C ASN A 262 6.47 -25.06 12.50
N GLU A 263 5.98 -24.71 13.69
CA GLU A 263 5.53 -23.35 14.01
C GLU A 263 6.66 -22.32 13.85
N GLY A 264 7.85 -22.64 14.37
CA GLY A 264 9.03 -21.76 14.31
C GLY A 264 9.47 -21.50 12.88
N LEU A 265 9.52 -22.55 12.05
CA LEU A 265 9.82 -22.45 10.62
C LEU A 265 8.77 -21.60 9.90
N PHE A 266 7.49 -21.83 10.18
CA PHE A 266 6.38 -21.12 9.55
C PHE A 266 6.36 -19.63 9.93
N GLY A 267 6.55 -19.31 11.22
CA GLY A 267 6.63 -17.93 11.69
C GLY A 267 7.85 -17.18 11.14
N ASN A 268 9.00 -17.85 11.03
CA ASN A 268 10.18 -17.28 10.36
C ASN A 268 9.91 -16.96 8.90
N PHE A 269 9.22 -17.87 8.20
CA PHE A 269 8.85 -17.67 6.80
C PHE A 269 7.91 -16.46 6.63
N ILE A 270 6.93 -16.26 7.53
CA ILE A 270 6.10 -15.05 7.55
C ILE A 270 6.99 -13.80 7.69
N GLY A 271 7.94 -13.80 8.63
CA GLY A 271 8.87 -12.68 8.84
C GLY A 271 9.71 -12.36 7.59
N VAL A 272 10.26 -13.38 6.92
CA VAL A 272 11.00 -13.20 5.66
C VAL A 272 10.08 -12.64 4.56
N LEU A 273 8.85 -13.16 4.46
CA LEU A 273 7.87 -12.70 3.48
C LEU A 273 7.49 -11.23 3.72
N CYS A 274 7.41 -10.77 4.98
CA CYS A 274 7.23 -9.34 5.30
C CYS A 274 8.39 -8.48 4.78
N CYS A 275 9.65 -8.93 4.92
CA CYS A 275 10.81 -8.22 4.40
C CYS A 275 10.80 -8.14 2.87
N VAL A 276 10.48 -9.24 2.18
CA VAL A 276 10.33 -9.27 0.71
C VAL A 276 9.23 -8.33 0.25
N TYR A 277 8.07 -8.36 0.94
CA TYR A 277 6.96 -7.46 0.65
C TYR A 277 7.36 -5.99 0.81
N CYS A 278 8.06 -5.66 1.90
CA CYS A 278 8.57 -4.30 2.13
C CYS A 278 9.49 -3.84 1.00
N GLY A 279 10.47 -4.67 0.60
CA GLY A 279 11.37 -4.35 -0.50
C GLY A 279 10.63 -4.07 -1.81
N LEU A 280 9.62 -4.89 -2.12
CA LEU A 280 8.78 -4.72 -3.31
C LEU A 280 7.99 -3.40 -3.28
N ILE A 281 7.32 -3.10 -2.16
CA ILE A 281 6.51 -1.88 -2.01
C ILE A 281 7.40 -0.63 -2.04
N VAL A 282 8.55 -0.66 -1.36
CA VAL A 282 9.53 0.43 -1.38
C VAL A 282 10.06 0.65 -2.79
N TYR A 283 10.44 -0.41 -3.51
CA TYR A 283 10.86 -0.31 -4.90
C TYR A 283 9.79 0.35 -5.78
N MET A 284 8.54 -0.11 -5.68
CA MET A 284 7.43 0.41 -6.48
C MET A 284 7.10 1.87 -6.15
N VAL A 285 7.18 2.29 -4.88
CA VAL A 285 6.89 3.66 -4.50
C VAL A 285 8.04 4.61 -4.88
N THR A 286 9.30 4.19 -4.80
CA THR A 286 10.43 5.08 -5.11
C THR A 286 10.74 5.17 -6.60
N LYS A 287 10.24 4.24 -7.42
CA LYS A 287 10.52 4.21 -8.85
C LYS A 287 9.88 5.41 -9.60
N PRO A 288 10.67 6.32 -10.21
CA PRO A 288 10.16 7.55 -10.81
C PRO A 288 9.16 7.32 -11.94
N GLU A 289 9.37 6.28 -12.76
CA GLU A 289 8.53 5.96 -13.92
C GLU A 289 7.10 5.57 -13.51
N TYR A 290 6.89 5.19 -12.24
CA TYR A 290 5.58 4.80 -11.72
C TYR A 290 4.82 5.96 -11.09
N LYS A 291 5.46 7.13 -10.93
CA LYS A 291 4.84 8.31 -10.35
C LYS A 291 3.73 8.82 -11.26
N ARG A 292 2.56 9.15 -10.69
CA ARG A 292 1.47 9.81 -11.42
C ARG A 292 1.95 11.16 -11.97
N LEU A 293 1.79 11.35 -13.27
CA LEU A 293 2.08 12.63 -13.92
C LEU A 293 1.02 13.67 -13.54
N PRO A 294 1.38 14.96 -13.39
CA PRO A 294 0.42 16.04 -13.24
C PRO A 294 -0.51 16.08 -14.45
N LYS A 295 -1.81 16.24 -14.20
CA LYS A 295 -2.80 16.42 -15.27
C LYS A 295 -3.30 17.87 -15.33
N PRO A 296 -3.81 18.35 -16.48
CA PRO A 296 -4.32 19.73 -16.61
C PRO A 296 -5.39 20.09 -15.58
N GLU A 297 -6.27 19.15 -15.21
CA GLU A 297 -7.28 19.37 -14.17
C GLU A 297 -6.70 19.55 -12.76
N ASP A 298 -5.44 19.17 -12.53
CA ASP A 298 -4.80 19.32 -11.22
C ASP A 298 -4.39 20.77 -10.93
N SER A 299 -4.26 21.63 -11.95
CA SER A 299 -3.90 23.05 -11.79
C SER A 299 -5.09 23.90 -11.34
N VAL A 300 -6.31 23.56 -11.77
CA VAL A 300 -7.56 24.19 -11.32
C VAL A 300 -7.78 23.99 -9.82
N LEU A 301 -7.37 22.82 -9.29
CA LEU A 301 -7.39 22.52 -7.85
C LEU A 301 -6.36 23.32 -7.03
N LEU A 302 -5.35 23.93 -7.68
CA LEU A 302 -4.31 24.74 -7.03
C LEU A 302 -4.65 26.23 -7.04
N THR A 303 -5.37 26.71 -8.06
CA THR A 303 -5.73 28.13 -8.21
C THR A 303 -7.04 28.50 -7.50
N GLY A 304 -7.90 27.54 -7.16
CA GLY A 304 -9.13 27.80 -6.40
C GLY A 304 -10.19 28.61 -7.17
N ASN A 305 -9.97 28.90 -8.45
CA ASN A 305 -10.98 29.55 -9.29
C ASN A 305 -11.98 28.50 -9.75
N LEU A 306 -13.12 28.45 -9.05
CA LEU A 306 -14.38 28.10 -9.67
C LEU A 306 -14.92 29.42 -10.23
N ASP A 307 -14.88 29.59 -11.55
CA ASP A 307 -15.69 30.62 -12.20
C ASP A 307 -17.18 30.36 -11.91
#